data_AF-A0A853F3T5-F1
#
_entry.id   AF-A0A853F3T5-F1
#
_cell.length_a   1.000
_cell.length_b   1.000
_cell.length_c   1.000
_cell.angle_alpha   90.00
_cell.angle_beta   90.00
_cell.angle_gamma   90.00
#
_symmetry.space_group_name_H-M   'P 1'
#
loop_
_entity.id
_entity.type
_entity.pdbx_description
1 polymer ?
#
loop_
_entity_poly.entity_id
_entity_poly.type
_entity_poly.pdbx_seq_one_letter_code
_entity_poly.pdbx_strand_id
1 'polypeptide(L)'
;MRLLTTPRYLIGGASVDGYENFNLATHTGDSLDAVMHNRKLLVQRFNLPSMPKWLSQTHSNICLDANSHDCEGDAIVTRKKVWFVR
;
A
#
# COMPACT_ATOMS: atom_id res chain seq x y z
N MET A 1 -8.01 -17.62 -6.62
CA MET A 1 -7.20 -16.39 -6.75
C MET A 1 -8.06 -15.23 -6.27
N ARG A 2 -7.54 -14.30 -5.48
CA ARG A 2 -8.28 -13.10 -5.06
C ARG A 2 -7.36 -11.92 -5.33
N LEU A 3 -7.87 -10.99 -6.11
CA LEU A 3 -7.17 -9.81 -6.59
C LEU A 3 -7.84 -8.60 -5.96
N LEU A 4 -7.04 -7.62 -5.58
CA LEU A 4 -7.51 -6.35 -5.05
C LEU A 4 -6.77 -5.24 -5.76
N THR A 5 -7.52 -4.23 -6.18
CA THR A 5 -7.02 -2.95 -6.65
C THR A 5 -7.86 -1.85 -6.00
N THR A 6 -7.32 -0.64 -5.88
CA THR A 6 -7.96 0.46 -5.18
C THR A 6 -8.27 1.60 -6.15
N PRO A 7 -9.49 2.17 -6.13
CA PRO A 7 -9.75 3.43 -6.81
C PRO A 7 -9.09 4.60 -6.07
N ARG A 8 -8.88 5.73 -6.76
CA ARG A 8 -8.44 7.00 -6.15
C ARG A 8 -9.43 7.52 -5.10
N TYR A 9 -10.72 7.28 -5.31
CA TYR A 9 -11.80 7.74 -4.43
C TYR A 9 -12.43 6.55 -3.68
N LEU A 10 -12.29 6.58 -2.36
CA LEU A 10 -12.84 5.65 -1.40
C LEU A 10 -13.50 6.44 -0.26
N ILE A 11 -14.72 6.03 0.12
CA ILE A 11 -15.44 6.66 1.23
C ILE A 11 -14.57 6.58 2.50
N GLY A 12 -14.29 7.73 3.10
CA GLY A 12 -13.45 7.86 4.29
C GLY A 12 -11.97 8.18 4.03
N GLY A 13 -11.55 8.32 2.77
CA GLY A 13 -10.20 8.80 2.43
C GLY A 13 -9.96 10.23 2.95
N ALA A 14 -8.74 10.52 3.40
CA ALA A 14 -8.42 11.73 4.17
C ALA A 14 -7.49 12.73 3.47
N SER A 15 -6.89 12.35 2.34
CA SER A 15 -6.00 13.25 1.59
C SER A 15 -6.80 14.38 0.93
N VAL A 16 -6.16 15.51 0.66
CA VAL A 16 -6.78 16.71 0.09
C VAL A 16 -5.97 17.26 -1.09
N ASP A 17 -6.51 18.28 -1.76
CA ASP A 17 -5.89 19.01 -2.87
C ASP A 17 -5.35 18.06 -3.97
N GLY A 18 -4.09 18.21 -4.38
CA GLY A 18 -3.46 17.39 -5.42
C GLY A 18 -3.36 15.89 -5.10
N TYR A 19 -3.71 15.48 -3.88
CA TYR A 19 -3.69 14.09 -3.42
C TYR A 19 -5.07 13.56 -3.04
N GLU A 20 -6.13 14.30 -3.36
CA GLU A 20 -7.49 14.12 -2.84
C GLU A 20 -7.90 12.66 -2.60
N ASN A 21 -8.48 12.46 -1.42
CA ASN A 21 -9.09 11.23 -0.95
C ASN A 21 -8.11 10.10 -0.57
N PHE A 22 -7.88 9.09 -1.42
CA PHE A 22 -7.27 7.81 -1.01
C PHE A 22 -5.84 7.62 -1.52
N ASN A 23 -4.93 8.54 -1.16
CA ASN A 23 -3.51 8.38 -1.42
C ASN A 23 -2.84 7.44 -0.40
N LEU A 24 -2.03 6.48 -0.88
CA LEU A 24 -1.35 5.47 -0.07
C LEU A 24 0.18 5.66 -0.04
N ALA A 25 0.71 6.62 -0.81
CA ALA A 25 2.14 6.81 -1.02
C ALA A 25 2.74 7.84 -0.05
N THR A 26 3.74 7.40 0.72
CA THR A 26 4.43 8.24 1.74
C THR A 26 5.57 9.09 1.17
N HIS A 27 6.01 8.83 -0.06
CA HIS A 27 7.09 9.56 -0.73
C HIS A 27 6.56 10.70 -1.62
N THR A 28 5.30 11.08 -1.43
CA THR A 28 4.65 12.19 -2.14
C THR A 28 4.65 13.44 -1.25
N GLY A 29 4.28 14.60 -1.78
CA GLY A 29 4.10 15.83 -0.99
C GLY A 29 2.84 15.86 -0.12
N ASP A 30 2.17 14.72 0.07
CA ASP A 30 0.94 14.62 0.87
C ASP A 30 1.22 14.62 2.38
N SER A 31 0.19 14.88 3.17
CA SER A 31 0.23 14.73 4.62
C SER A 31 0.45 13.27 5.01
N LEU A 32 1.51 13.00 5.78
CA LEU A 32 1.80 11.67 6.29
C LEU A 32 0.65 11.12 7.14
N ASP A 33 -0.02 11.96 7.92
CA ASP A 33 -1.16 11.56 8.74
C ASP A 33 -2.34 11.11 7.88
N ALA A 34 -2.62 11.82 6.78
CA ALA A 34 -3.66 11.45 5.82
C ALA A 34 -3.32 10.11 5.14
N VAL A 35 -2.07 9.92 4.72
CA VAL A 35 -1.61 8.66 4.10
C VAL A 35 -1.69 7.50 5.10
N MET A 36 -1.29 7.70 6.36
CA MET A 36 -1.40 6.66 7.39
C MET A 36 -2.86 6.32 7.72
N HIS A 37 -3.76 7.31 7.73
CA HIS A 37 -5.19 7.08 7.83
C HIS A 37 -5.71 6.23 6.66
N ASN A 38 -5.36 6.58 5.42
CA ASN A 38 -5.75 5.83 4.22
C ASN A 38 -5.23 4.39 4.24
N ARG A 39 -3.99 4.16 4.71
CA ARG A 39 -3.46 2.79 4.88
C ARG A 39 -4.22 1.98 5.93
N LYS A 40 -4.67 2.61 7.02
CA LYS A 40 -5.54 1.94 8.00
C LYS A 40 -6.92 1.63 7.40
N LEU A 41 -7.48 2.58 6.65
CA LEU A 41 -8.75 2.41 5.94
C LEU A 41 -8.68 1.25 4.93
N LEU A 42 -7.57 1.09 4.20
CA LEU A 42 -7.34 -0.03 3.29
C LEU A 42 -7.53 -1.39 3.99
N VAL A 43 -6.92 -1.56 5.15
CA VAL A 43 -7.00 -2.81 5.92
C VAL A 43 -8.43 -3.08 6.38
N GLN A 44 -9.09 -2.05 6.93
CA GLN A 44 -10.46 -2.16 7.45
C GLN A 44 -11.48 -2.41 6.32
N ARG A 45 -11.41 -1.65 5.23
CA ARG A 45 -12.41 -1.63 4.15
C ARG A 45 -12.44 -2.92 3.32
N PHE A 46 -11.32 -3.62 3.25
CA PHE A 46 -11.17 -4.84 2.47
C PHE A 46 -10.88 -6.08 3.33
N ASN A 47 -10.99 -5.94 4.66
CA ASN A 47 -10.77 -7.01 5.63
C ASN A 47 -9.42 -7.73 5.39
N LEU A 48 -8.36 -6.94 5.21
CA LEU A 48 -7.02 -7.51 5.08
C LEU A 48 -6.59 -8.06 6.44
N PRO A 49 -5.93 -9.23 6.50
CA PRO A 49 -5.53 -9.81 7.79
C PRO A 49 -4.35 -9.11 8.44
N SER A 50 -3.63 -8.27 7.71
CA SER A 50 -2.53 -7.45 8.22
C SER A 50 -2.30 -6.23 7.33
N MET A 51 -1.51 -5.28 7.82
CA MET A 51 -1.00 -4.18 7.00
C MET A 51 -0.16 -4.75 5.84
N PRO A 52 -0.34 -4.26 4.61
CA PRO A 52 0.53 -4.62 3.50
C PRO A 52 1.99 -4.25 3.76
N LYS A 53 2.92 -5.04 3.19
CA LYS A 53 4.33 -4.65 3.11
C LYS A 53 4.50 -3.64 1.98
N TRP A 54 4.85 -2.42 2.33
CA TRP A 54 5.08 -1.33 1.39
C TRP A 54 6.52 -1.36 0.88
N LEU A 55 6.68 -1.17 -0.44
CA LEU A 55 7.98 -1.05 -1.08
C LEU A 55 8.39 0.42 -1.24
N SER A 56 9.68 0.67 -1.14
CA SER A 56 10.35 1.82 -1.72
C SER A 56 10.72 1.46 -3.16
N GLN A 57 9.79 1.72 -4.08
CA GLN A 57 9.97 1.40 -5.50
C GLN A 57 11.02 2.31 -6.12
N THR A 58 11.96 1.71 -6.87
CA THR A 58 13.08 2.42 -7.49
C THR A 58 13.15 2.18 -9.01
N HIS A 59 12.10 1.60 -9.60
CA HIS A 59 12.07 1.18 -11.00
C HIS A 59 13.16 0.16 -11.36
N SER A 60 13.52 -0.66 -10.38
CA SER A 60 14.47 -1.75 -10.50
C SER A 60 13.81 -3.04 -11.02
N ASN A 61 14.63 -4.08 -11.20
CA ASN A 61 14.18 -5.46 -11.39
C ASN A 61 14.26 -6.29 -10.10
N ILE A 62 14.40 -5.65 -8.94
CA ILE A 62 14.56 -6.33 -7.65
C ILE A 62 13.20 -6.86 -7.19
N CYS A 63 13.16 -8.16 -6.90
CA CYS A 63 12.01 -8.86 -6.35
C CYS A 63 12.35 -9.39 -4.97
N LEU A 64 11.63 -8.93 -3.95
CA LEU A 64 11.86 -9.29 -2.56
C LEU A 64 10.95 -10.44 -2.12
N ASP A 65 11.45 -11.26 -1.20
CA ASP A 65 10.56 -12.14 -0.42
C ASP A 65 9.73 -11.31 0.56
N ALA A 66 8.45 -11.65 0.70
CA ALA A 66 7.55 -10.97 1.63
C ALA A 66 8.02 -10.98 3.09
N ASN A 67 8.84 -11.96 3.49
CA ASN A 67 9.42 -12.03 4.84
C ASN A 67 10.79 -11.32 4.95
N SER A 68 11.34 -10.77 3.86
CA SER A 68 12.57 -9.97 3.95
C SER A 68 12.33 -8.70 4.79
N HIS A 69 13.39 -8.18 5.42
CA HIS A 69 13.36 -6.86 6.06
C HIS A 69 13.61 -5.72 5.07
N ASP A 70 14.09 -6.03 3.86
CA ASP A 70 14.30 -5.03 2.82
C ASP A 70 12.97 -4.50 2.30
N CYS A 71 12.98 -3.22 1.92
CA CYS A 71 11.85 -2.55 1.29
C CYS A 71 12.19 -1.93 -0.08
N GLU A 72 13.47 -1.83 -0.46
CA GLU A 72 13.87 -1.31 -1.76
C GLU A 72 13.71 -2.37 -2.86
N GLY A 73 12.82 -2.10 -3.81
CA GLY A 73 12.50 -3.01 -4.91
C GLY A 73 11.11 -2.77 -5.48
N ASP A 74 10.76 -3.51 -6.53
CA ASP A 74 9.57 -3.22 -7.34
C ASP A 74 8.60 -4.40 -7.44
N ALA A 75 8.94 -5.51 -6.77
CA ALA A 75 8.09 -6.67 -6.63
C ALA A 75 8.26 -7.33 -5.26
N ILE A 76 7.17 -7.88 -4.74
CA ILE A 76 7.18 -8.79 -3.59
C ILE A 76 6.52 -10.11 -4.02
N VAL A 77 7.12 -11.22 -3.60
CA VAL A 77 6.55 -12.56 -3.74
C VAL A 77 6.44 -13.28 -2.39
N THR A 78 5.47 -14.19 -2.29
CA THR A 78 5.32 -15.08 -1.16
C THR A 78 4.80 -16.43 -1.61
N ARG A 79 5.13 -17.48 -0.87
CA ARG A 79 4.50 -18.82 -0.99
C ARG A 79 3.54 -19.09 0.16
N LYS A 80 3.51 -18.22 1.17
CA LYS A 80 2.55 -18.28 2.27
C LYS A 80 1.25 -17.65 1.81
N LYS A 81 0.11 -18.15 2.29
CA LYS A 81 -1.22 -17.60 2.01
C LYS A 81 -1.44 -16.33 2.85
N VAL A 82 -0.69 -15.28 2.53
CA VAL A 82 -0.72 -13.95 3.17
C VAL A 82 -1.02 -12.91 2.09
N TRP A 83 -1.71 -11.83 2.48
CA TRP A 83 -2.21 -10.82 1.55
C TRP A 83 -1.22 -9.67 1.45
N PHE A 84 -0.94 -9.24 0.22
CA PHE A 84 -0.08 -8.10 -0.06
C PHE A 84 -0.80 -7.21 -1.06
N VAL A 85 -0.76 -5.90 -0.81
CA VAL A 85 -1.14 -4.87 -1.77
C VAL A 85 0.18 -4.30 -2.26
N ARG A 86 0.41 -4.30 -3.58
CA ARG A 86 1.53 -3.60 -4.21
C ARG A 86 1.27 -2.10 -4.20
#